data_AF-A0A1A3N8S2-F1
#
_entry.id   AF-A0A1A3N8S2-F1
#
_cell.length_a   1.000
_cell.length_b   1.000
_cell.length_c   1.000
_cell.angle_alpha   90.00
_cell.angle_beta   90.00
_cell.angle_gamma   90.00
#
_symmetry.space_group_name_H-M   'P 1'
#
loop_
_entity.id
_entity.type
_entity.pdbx_description
1 polymer ?
#
loop_
_entity_poly.entity_id
_entity_poly.type
_entity_poly.pdbx_seq_one_letter_code
_entity_poly.pdbx_strand_id
1 'polypeptide(L)' 'MFALYSGSLADPGDCNPYAGGESLLLPKLWMRGYMRMLRVRIETGPAMQTYRGADTGRDPAG' A
#
# COMPACT_ATOMS: atom_id res chain seq x y z
N MET A 1 -15.47 9.15 4.41
CA MET A 1 -14.60 9.60 3.30
C MET A 1 -14.44 8.44 2.30
N PHE A 2 -15.39 8.28 1.38
CA PHE A 2 -15.53 7.05 0.58
C PHE A 2 -14.36 6.78 -0.38
N ALA A 3 -13.75 7.83 -0.96
CA ALA A 3 -12.59 7.68 -1.86
C ALA A 3 -11.35 7.09 -1.17
N LEU A 4 -11.01 7.58 0.04
CA LEU A 4 -9.87 7.05 0.80
C LEU A 4 -10.06 5.58 1.18
N TYR A 5 -11.27 5.25 1.62
CA TYR A 5 -11.63 3.89 2.03
C TYR A 5 -11.59 2.92 0.85
N SER A 6 -12.24 3.27 -0.27
CA SER A 6 -12.24 2.44 -1.48
C SER A 6 -10.84 2.21 -2.04
N GLY A 7 -9.96 3.22 -2.01
CA GLY A 7 -8.55 3.02 -2.39
C GLY A 7 -7.81 2.03 -1.49
N SER A 8 -8.15 1.97 -0.20
CA SER A 8 -7.55 1.01 0.75
C SER A 8 -8.01 -0.43 0.53
N LEU A 9 -9.13 -0.62 -0.19
CA LEU A 9 -9.71 -1.93 -0.52
C LEU A 9 -9.36 -2.42 -1.93
N ALA A 10 -8.74 -1.58 -2.76
CA ALA A 10 -8.41 -1.91 -4.14
C ALA A 10 -7.37 -3.04 -4.24
N ASP A 11 -7.23 -3.59 -5.44
CA ASP A 11 -6.22 -4.58 -5.79
C ASP A 11 -5.07 -3.97 -6.63
N PRO A 12 -3.85 -4.54 -6.55
CA PRO A 12 -2.73 -4.06 -7.34
C PRO A 12 -3.04 -4.07 -8.84
N GLY A 13 -2.92 -2.90 -9.47
CA GLY A 13 -3.24 -2.69 -10.88
C GLY A 13 -4.60 -2.05 -11.14
N ASP A 14 -5.44 -1.92 -10.11
CA ASP A 14 -6.72 -1.22 -10.24
C ASP A 14 -6.54 0.24 -10.66
N CYS A 15 -7.38 0.67 -11.58
CA CYS A 15 -7.46 2.05 -12.01
C CYS A 15 -8.20 2.90 -10.97
N ASN A 16 -7.76 4.15 -10.78
CA ASN A 16 -8.44 5.09 -9.90
C ASN A 16 -9.82 5.47 -10.49
N PRO A 17 -10.95 5.11 -9.85
CA PRO A 17 -12.28 5.33 -10.42
C PRO A 17 -12.68 6.81 -10.43
N TYR A 18 -11.94 7.67 -9.73
CA TYR A 18 -12.17 9.11 -9.70
C TYR A 18 -11.33 9.86 -10.73
N ALA A 19 -10.46 9.17 -11.48
CA ALA A 19 -9.65 9.80 -12.51
C ALA A 19 -10.54 10.46 -13.58
N GLY A 20 -10.23 11.71 -13.94
CA GLY A 20 -10.96 12.46 -14.97
C GLY A 20 -12.26 13.14 -14.52
N GLY A 21 -12.64 13.04 -13.23
CA GLY A 21 -13.75 13.81 -12.68
C GLY A 21 -13.38 15.28 -12.37
N GLU A 22 -14.38 16.10 -12.06
CA GLU A 22 -14.19 17.53 -11.73
C GLU A 22 -13.42 17.75 -10.42
N SER A 23 -13.46 16.78 -9.50
CA SER A 23 -12.79 16.90 -8.21
C SER A 23 -11.31 16.52 -8.28
N LEU A 24 -10.43 17.46 -7.91
CA LEU A 24 -8.99 17.18 -7.75
C LEU A 24 -8.65 16.44 -6.43
N LEU A 25 -9.59 16.37 -5.48
CA LEU A 25 -9.37 15.78 -4.16
C LEU A 25 -9.69 14.29 -4.12
N LEU A 26 -10.76 13.85 -4.80
CA LEU A 26 -11.16 12.44 -4.79
C LEU A 26 -10.07 11.51 -5.35
N PRO A 27 -9.40 11.82 -6.47
CA PRO A 27 -8.29 11.01 -6.97
C PRO A 27 -7.14 10.90 -5.97
N LYS A 28 -6.79 12.01 -5.30
CA LYS A 28 -5.71 12.07 -4.31
C LYS A 28 -6.03 11.25 -3.05
N LEU A 29 -7.27 11.34 -2.58
CA LEU A 29 -7.74 10.56 -1.43
C LEU A 29 -7.72 9.07 -1.72
N TRP A 30 -8.23 8.67 -2.89
CA TRP A 30 -8.18 7.27 -3.31
C TRP A 30 -6.74 6.78 -3.42
N MET A 31 -5.85 7.55 -4.07
CA MET A 31 -4.44 7.21 -4.21
C MET A 31 -3.75 7.03 -2.85
N ARG A 32 -4.08 7.87 -1.86
CA ARG A 32 -3.56 7.71 -0.49
C ARG A 32 -3.99 6.38 0.14
N GLY A 33 -5.23 5.96 -0.09
CA GLY A 33 -5.73 4.65 0.35
C GLY A 33 -4.99 3.51 -0.34
N TYR A 34 -4.86 3.59 -1.67
CA TYR A 34 -4.17 2.63 -2.51
C TYR A 34 -2.70 2.44 -2.11
N MET A 35 -1.97 3.54 -1.87
CA MET A 35 -0.59 3.49 -1.40
C MET A 35 -0.46 2.85 -0.01
N ARG A 36 -1.40 3.14 0.92
CA ARG A 36 -1.42 2.49 2.22
C ARG A 36 -1.62 0.98 2.08
N MET A 37 -2.57 0.58 1.23
CA MET A 37 -2.84 -0.81 0.91
C MET A 37 -1.59 -1.51 0.36
N LEU A 38 -0.91 -0.91 -0.64
CA LEU A 38 0.31 -1.48 -1.22
C LEU A 38 1.40 -1.67 -0.18
N ARG A 39 1.62 -0.65 0.67
CA ARG A 39 2.58 -0.74 1.77
C ARG A 39 2.28 -1.90 2.69
N VAL A 40 1.03 -2.05 3.14
CA VAL A 40 0.65 -3.15 4.02
C VAL A 40 0.93 -4.49 3.35
N ARG A 41 0.47 -4.69 2.10
CA ARG A 41 0.70 -5.95 1.36
C ARG A 41 2.19 -6.29 1.21
N ILE A 42 3.04 -5.28 0.95
CA ILE A 42 4.49 -5.47 0.86
C ILE A 42 5.07 -5.82 2.25
N GLU A 43 4.75 -5.04 3.28
CA GLU A 43 5.38 -5.14 4.61
C GLU A 43 4.93 -6.36 5.41
N THR A 44 3.75 -6.91 5.14
CA THR A 44 3.20 -8.07 5.85
C THR A 44 3.29 -9.37 5.06
N GLY A 45 3.70 -9.31 3.78
CA GLY A 45 3.82 -10.48 2.92
C GLY A 45 4.89 -11.48 3.40
N PRO A 46 4.75 -12.77 3.05
CA PRO A 46 5.72 -13.82 3.44
C PRO A 46 7.16 -13.47 3.07
N ALA A 47 7.37 -12.88 1.88
CA ALA A 47 8.69 -12.45 1.44
C ALA A 47 9.35 -11.44 2.40
N MET A 48 8.59 -10.45 2.91
CA MET A 48 9.12 -9.51 3.88
C MET A 48 9.31 -10.11 5.27
N GLN A 49 8.48 -11.08 5.66
CA GLN A 49 8.70 -11.83 6.90
C GLN A 49 10.00 -12.64 6.82
N THR A 50 10.25 -13.32 5.70
CA THR A 50 11.52 -14.03 5.45
C THR A 50 12.70 -13.07 5.45
N TYR A 51 12.60 -11.94 4.75
CA TYR A 51 13.65 -10.92 4.72
C TYR A 51 14.01 -10.43 6.13
N ARG A 52 13.01 -10.07 6.94
CA ARG A 52 13.22 -9.61 8.32
C ARG A 52 13.78 -10.71 9.23
N GLY A 53 13.32 -11.95 9.07
CA GLY A 53 13.82 -13.11 9.81
C GLY A 53 15.29 -13.40 9.53
N ALA A 54 15.73 -13.26 8.27
CA ALA A 54 17.12 -13.39 7.88
C ALA A 54 17.99 -12.26 8.45
N ASP A 55 17.46 -11.03 8.55
CA ASP A 55 18.16 -9.88 9.11
C ASP A 55 18.37 -10.03 10.63
N THR A 56 17.39 -10.57 11.37
CA THR A 56 17.56 -10.92 12.79
C THR A 56 18.56 -12.04 13.06
N GLY A 57 18.91 -12.86 12.04
CA GLY A 57 19.96 -13.87 12.13
C GLY A 57 21.37 -13.31 11.84
N ARG A 58 21.47 -12.06 11.38
CA ARG A 58 22.72 -11.36 11.12
C ARG A 58 23.09 -10.53 12.35
N ASP A 59 23.59 -11.21 13.38
CA ASP A 59 24.17 -10.56 14.55
C ASP A 59 25.35 -9.65 14.12
N PRO A 60 25.39 -8.34 14.46
CA PRO A 60 26.55 -7.50 14.27
C PRO A 60 27.55 -7.71 15.41
N ALA A 61 28.05 -8.93 15.56
CA ALA A 61 29.16 -9.25 16.44
C ALA A 61 30.39 -9.60 15.59
N GLY A 62 31.12 -8.55 15.22
CA GLY A 62 32.49 -8.61 14.71
C GLY A 62 33.34 -7.66 15.54
#